data_AF-A0A1Q7M7F2-F1
#
_entry.id   AF-A0A1Q7M7F2-F1
#
_cell.length_a   1.000
_cell.length_b   1.000
_cell.length_c   1.000
_cell.angle_alpha   90.00
_cell.angle_beta   90.00
_cell.angle_gamma   90.00
#
_symmetry.space_group_name_H-M   'P 1'
#
loop_
_entity.id
_entity.type
_entity.pdbx_description
1 polymer ?
#
loop_
_entity_poly.entity_id
_entity_poly.type
_entity_poly.pdbx_seq_one_letter_code
_entity_poly.pdbx_strand_id
1 'polypeptide(L)'
;MVDLVTGGIALFAIMVAAGIVPLIMGVKAKARSLRILSLLLGLFAVVHGFYHLASGYQQDFLADAVFEPISLILLVGLGAYYSKVAVV
;
A
#
# COMPACT_ATOMS: atom_id res chain seq x y z
N MET A 1 8.65 -25.08 7.67
CA MET A 1 7.60 -24.07 7.89
C MET A 1 8.30 -22.74 8.14
N VAL A 2 7.92 -21.67 7.43
CA VAL A 2 8.41 -20.32 7.74
C VAL A 2 7.59 -19.81 8.93
N ASP A 3 8.25 -19.27 9.95
CA ASP A 3 7.57 -18.71 11.12
C ASP A 3 6.87 -17.38 10.77
N LEU A 4 5.96 -16.96 11.66
CA LEU A 4 5.13 -15.77 11.46
C LEU A 4 5.95 -14.50 11.22
N VAL A 5 7.06 -14.35 11.94
CA VAL A 5 7.92 -13.15 11.87
C VAL A 5 8.63 -13.13 10.52
N THR A 6 9.26 -14.23 10.14
CA THR A 6 9.93 -14.34 8.84
C THR A 6 8.95 -14.14 7.67
N GLY A 7 7.73 -14.69 7.78
CA GLY A 7 6.66 -14.46 6.81
C GLY A 7 6.25 -12.99 6.71
N GLY A 8 6.04 -12.32 7.84
CA GLY A 8 5.69 -10.89 7.90
C GLY A 8 6.77 -9.99 7.31
N ILE A 9 8.05 -10.25 7.62
CA ILE A 9 9.19 -9.52 7.05
C ILE A 9 9.25 -9.72 5.53
N ALA A 10 9.07 -10.94 5.04
CA ALA A 10 9.12 -11.24 3.61
C ALA A 10 7.99 -10.52 2.86
N LEU A 11 6.76 -10.58 3.37
CA LEU A 11 5.61 -9.90 2.78
C LEU A 11 5.77 -8.38 2.82
N PHE A 12 6.25 -7.82 3.94
CA PHE A 12 6.62 -6.42 4.05
C PHE A 12 7.62 -6.01 2.97
N ALA A 13 8.73 -6.74 2.83
CA ALA A 13 9.78 -6.41 1.88
C ALA A 13 9.28 -6.43 0.44
N ILE A 14 8.49 -7.45 0.06
CA ILE A 14 7.92 -7.58 -1.28
C ILE A 14 6.93 -6.44 -1.55
N MET A 15 6.04 -6.13 -0.61
CA MET A 15 5.04 -5.07 -0.77
C MET A 15 5.68 -3.68 -0.86
N VAL A 16 6.68 -3.40 -0.02
CA VAL A 16 7.43 -2.13 -0.10
C VAL A 16 8.19 -2.03 -1.42
N ALA A 17 8.87 -3.10 -1.85
CA ALA A 17 9.55 -3.11 -3.14
C ALA A 17 8.57 -2.88 -4.30
N ALA A 18 7.40 -3.53 -4.26
CA ALA A 18 6.35 -3.33 -5.24
C ALA A 18 5.77 -1.92 -5.20
N GLY A 19 5.63 -1.31 -4.02
CA GLY A 19 5.12 0.05 -3.81
C GLY A 19 6.09 1.16 -4.22
N ILE A 20 7.40 0.93 -4.14
CA ILE A 20 8.43 1.89 -4.56
C ILE A 20 8.29 2.23 -6.06
N VAL A 21 7.99 1.24 -6.91
CA VAL A 21 7.84 1.44 -8.35
C VAL A 21 6.75 2.49 -8.68
N PRO A 22 5.49 2.35 -8.23
CA PRO A 22 4.46 3.36 -8.46
C PRO A 22 4.72 4.66 -7.69
N LEU A 23 5.39 4.67 -6.53
CA LEU A 23 5.81 5.93 -5.90
C LEU A 23 6.78 6.73 -6.80
N ILE A 24 7.79 6.07 -7.36
CA ILE A 24 8.72 6.68 -8.32
C ILE A 24 7.97 7.17 -9.56
N MET A 25 7.05 6.36 -10.10
CA MET A 25 6.20 6.77 -11.22
C MET A 25 5.37 8.00 -10.87
N GLY A 26 4.80 8.05 -9.67
CA GLY A 26 4.02 9.18 -9.18
C GLY A 26 4.81 10.49 -9.21
N VAL A 27 6.04 10.47 -8.70
CA VAL A 27 6.94 11.63 -8.71
C VAL A 27 7.31 12.06 -10.13
N LYS A 28 7.55 11.10 -11.04
CA LYS A 28 8.01 11.38 -12.41
C LYS A 28 6.89 11.64 -13.41
N ALA A 29 5.66 11.21 -13.13
CA ALA A 29 4.54 11.29 -14.06
C ALA A 29 4.15 12.75 -14.33
N LYS A 30 4.03 13.11 -15.61
CA LYS A 30 3.55 14.43 -16.05
C LYS A 30 2.03 14.52 -16.02
N ALA A 31 1.35 13.46 -16.41
CA ALA A 31 -0.10 13.38 -16.36
C ALA A 31 -0.56 13.36 -14.89
N ARG A 32 -1.41 14.33 -14.52
CA ARG A 32 -1.91 14.49 -13.14
C ARG A 32 -2.65 13.24 -12.65
N SER A 33 -3.43 12.61 -13.52
CA SER A 33 -4.17 11.40 -13.21
C SER A 33 -3.25 10.24 -12.87
N LEU A 34 -2.31 9.94 -13.76
CA LEU A 34 -1.31 8.89 -13.55
C LEU A 34 -0.49 9.17 -12.28
N ARG A 35 -0.08 10.41 -12.05
CA ARG A 35 0.61 10.82 -10.82
C ARG A 35 -0.17 10.43 -9.57
N ILE A 36 -1.44 10.84 -9.48
CA ILE A 36 -2.26 10.59 -8.29
C ILE A 36 -2.53 9.10 -8.10
N LEU A 37 -2.88 8.38 -9.18
CA LEU A 37 -3.11 6.93 -9.13
C LEU A 37 -1.86 6.17 -8.68
N SER A 38 -0.68 6.50 -9.22
CA SER A 38 0.57 5.86 -8.83
C SER A 38 0.97 6.18 -7.39
N LEU A 39 0.76 7.42 -6.92
CA LEU A 39 1.02 7.77 -5.52
C LEU A 39 0.08 7.02 -4.56
N LEU A 40 -1.21 6.94 -4.86
CA LEU A 40 -2.19 6.20 -4.04
C LEU A 40 -1.86 4.72 -3.98
N LEU A 41 -1.56 4.11 -5.13
CA LEU A 41 -1.20 2.69 -5.20
C LEU A 41 0.11 2.39 -4.46
N GLY A 42 1.12 3.24 -4.63
CA GLY A 42 2.40 3.07 -3.95
C GLY A 42 2.32 3.25 -2.45
N LEU A 43 1.56 4.25 -1.99
CA LEU A 43 1.33 4.47 -0.57
C LEU A 43 0.51 3.32 0.04
N PHE A 44 -0.52 2.83 -0.67
CA PHE A 44 -1.27 1.63 -0.27
C PHE A 44 -0.33 0.44 -0.05
N ALA A 45 0.50 0.12 -1.03
CA ALA A 45 1.41 -1.04 -0.95
C ALA A 45 2.41 -0.90 0.21
N VAL A 46 2.96 0.29 0.45
CA VAL A 46 3.88 0.51 1.58
C VAL A 46 3.16 0.36 2.92
N VAL A 47 2.01 1.02 3.11
CA VAL A 47 1.23 0.94 4.37
C VAL A 47 0.74 -0.49 4.62
N HIS A 48 0.26 -1.18 3.58
CA HIS A 48 -0.17 -2.57 3.68
C HIS A 48 1.01 -3.53 3.91
N GLY A 49 2.20 -3.20 3.41
CA GLY A 49 3.43 -3.88 3.82
C GLY A 49 3.65 -3.78 5.32
N PHE A 50 3.48 -2.58 5.92
CA PHE A 50 3.61 -2.39 7.37
C PHE A 50 2.56 -3.16 8.17
N TYR A 51 1.36 -3.35 7.63
CA TYR A 51 0.37 -4.27 8.21
C TYR A 51 0.95 -5.69 8.35
N HIS A 52 1.54 -6.26 7.28
CA HIS A 52 2.15 -7.58 7.35
C HIS A 52 3.35 -7.65 8.31
N LEU A 53 4.13 -6.57 8.40
CA LEU A 53 5.23 -6.50 9.36
C LEU A 53 4.68 -6.53 10.80
N ALA A 54 3.71 -5.66 11.11
CA ALA A 54 3.09 -5.60 12.44
C ALA A 54 2.43 -6.92 12.83
N SER A 55 1.66 -7.51 11.90
CA SER A 55 1.02 -8.81 12.09
C SER A 55 2.05 -9.93 12.31
N GLY A 56 3.16 -9.94 11.57
CA GLY A 56 4.25 -10.92 11.77
C GLY A 56 4.86 -10.84 13.17
N TYR A 57 4.94 -9.65 13.76
CA TYR A 57 5.36 -9.41 15.14
C TYR A 57 4.23 -9.49 16.17
N GLN A 58 3.02 -9.93 15.77
CA GLN A 58 1.84 -10.05 16.63
C GLN A 58 1.45 -8.72 17.32
N GLN A 59 1.64 -7.61 16.61
CA GLN A 59 1.23 -6.28 17.05
C GLN A 59 -0.17 -5.97 16.52
N ASP A 60 -1.17 -6.69 17.03
CA ASP A 60 -2.56 -6.67 16.52
C ASP A 60 -3.16 -5.26 16.49
N PHE A 61 -2.89 -4.44 17.51
CA PHE A 61 -3.35 -3.05 17.52
C PHE A 61 -2.80 -2.24 16.33
N LEU A 62 -1.50 -2.37 16.03
CA LEU A 62 -0.90 -1.65 14.91
C LEU A 62 -1.36 -2.22 13.57
N ALA A 63 -1.50 -3.54 13.47
CA ALA A 63 -1.98 -4.19 12.26
C ALA A 63 -3.45 -3.79 11.98
N ASP A 64 -4.35 -4.16 12.87
CA ASP A 64 -5.80 -4.18 12.60
C ASP A 64 -6.46 -2.83 12.88
N ALA A 65 -6.00 -2.08 13.89
CA ALA A 65 -6.61 -0.79 14.24
C ALA A 65 -5.95 0.41 13.54
N VAL A 66 -4.75 0.25 12.98
CA VAL A 66 -3.99 1.35 12.35
C VAL A 66 -3.71 1.08 10.88
N PHE A 67 -2.87 0.09 10.55
CA PHE A 67 -2.39 -0.09 9.18
C PHE A 67 -3.45 -0.62 8.23
N GLU A 68 -4.31 -1.54 8.66
CA GLU A 68 -5.40 -2.05 7.84
C GLU A 68 -6.41 -0.94 7.45
N PRO A 69 -7.00 -0.16 8.38
CA PRO A 69 -7.92 0.92 8.03
C PRO A 69 -7.31 1.97 7.11
N ILE A 70 -6.05 2.37 7.35
CA ILE A 70 -5.35 3.34 6.50
C ILE A 70 -5.14 2.76 5.09
N SER A 71 -4.76 1.49 4.98
CA SER A 71 -4.63 0.79 3.70
C SER A 71 -5.96 0.79 2.94
N LEU A 72 -7.06 0.47 3.61
CA LEU A 72 -8.39 0.47 3.00
C LEU A 72 -8.81 1.86 2.52
N ILE A 73 -8.56 2.92 3.30
CA ILE A 73 -8.83 4.31 2.88
C ILE A 73 -8.06 4.66 1.61
N LEU A 74 -6.78 4.27 1.51
CA LEU A 74 -5.97 4.50 0.32
C LEU A 74 -6.50 3.73 -0.89
N LEU A 75 -6.94 2.49 -0.70
CA LEU A 75 -7.50 1.66 -1.77
C LEU A 75 -8.85 2.19 -2.25
N VAL A 76 -9.73 2.61 -1.34
CA VAL A 76 -10.99 3.28 -1.66
C VAL A 76 -10.71 4.59 -2.40
N GLY A 77 -9.75 5.39 -1.95
CA GLY A 77 -9.32 6.61 -2.62
C GLY A 77 -8.80 6.35 -4.04
N LEU A 78 -8.01 5.29 -4.23
CA LEU A 78 -7.53 4.85 -5.55
C LEU A 78 -8.70 4.53 -6.48
N GLY A 79 -9.64 3.70 -6.01
CA GLY A 79 -10.83 3.31 -6.78
C GLY A 79 -11.71 4.50 -7.12
N ALA A 80 -12.00 5.37 -6.15
CA ALA A 80 -12.81 6.57 -6.36
C ALA A 80 -12.18 7.53 -7.38
N TYR A 81 -10.87 7.77 -7.27
CA TYR A 81 -10.15 8.65 -8.20
C TYR A 81 -10.05 8.04 -9.60
N TYR A 82 -9.82 6.73 -9.69
CA TYR A 82 -9.83 6.02 -10.98
C TYR A 82 -11.19 6.17 -11.67
N SER A 83 -12.29 5.90 -10.97
CA SER A 83 -13.65 6.02 -11.53
C SER A 83 -13.92 7.44 -12.05
N LYS A 84 -13.50 8.48 -11.31
CA LYS A 84 -13.63 9.87 -11.74
C LYS A 84 -12.90 10.19 -13.05
N VAL A 85 -11.77 9.53 -13.31
CA VAL A 85 -10.92 9.85 -14.47
C VAL A 85 -11.18 8.95 -15.68
N ALA A 86 -11.58 7.70 -15.44
CA ALA A 86 -11.65 6.67 -16.48
C ALA A 86 -13.08 6.25 -16.86
N VAL A 87 -14.09 6.55 -16.02
CA VAL A 87 -15.47 6.07 -16.23
C VAL A 87 -16.46 7.23 -16.47
N VAL A 88 -16.22 8.40 -15.87
CA VAL A 88 -17.10 9.57 -15.93
C VAL A 88 -16.57 10.62 -16.89
#